data_AF-A0A958GP18-F1
#
_entry.id   AF-A0A958GP18-F1
#
_cell.length_a   1.000
_cell.length_b   1.000
_cell.length_c   1.000
_cell.angle_alpha   90.00
_cell.angle_beta   90.00
_cell.angle_gamma   90.00
#
_symmetry.space_group_name_H-M   'P 1'
#
loop_
_entity.id
_entity.type
_entity.pdbx_description
1 polymer ?
#
loop_
_entity_poly.entity_id
_entity_poly.type
_entity_poly.pdbx_seq_one_letter_code
_entity_poly.pdbx_strand_id
1 'polypeptide(L)'
;MPERINSAITALQEEEETLLRRKSKLDEQASEIDAALKRVRAALTALGVRVAAKPSGKKGSSKPSPDKVVVREAVMAALQVETLGADALRAEVERQLTDRGYSRMGLSLRLKEVLGEEEFTESARGYLLSSSQDANSSKATPVFEEVSVEIS
;
A
#
# COMPACT_ATOMS: atom_id res chain seq x y z
N MET A 1 4.75 35.64 -16.12
CA MET A 1 4.69 34.18 -15.92
C MET A 1 3.61 33.70 -14.93
N PRO A 2 3.16 34.42 -13.88
CA PRO A 2 2.16 33.89 -12.93
C PRO A 2 0.73 33.76 -13.51
N GLU A 3 0.37 34.63 -14.46
CA GLU A 3 -0.93 34.64 -15.15
C GLU A 3 -1.32 33.28 -15.76
N ARG A 4 -0.37 32.60 -16.43
CA ARG A 4 -0.62 31.30 -17.10
C ARG A 4 -0.83 30.16 -16.12
N ILE A 5 -0.17 30.23 -14.95
CA ILE A 5 -0.30 29.22 -13.90
C ILE A 5 -1.65 29.39 -13.22
N ASN A 6 -2.05 30.62 -12.91
CA ASN A 6 -3.36 30.91 -12.33
C ASN A 6 -4.51 30.48 -13.26
N SER A 7 -4.41 30.75 -14.57
CA SER A 7 -5.43 30.29 -15.53
C SER A 7 -5.52 28.77 -15.63
N ALA A 8 -4.39 28.06 -15.53
CA ALA A 8 -4.38 26.60 -15.54
C ALA A 8 -4.99 26.02 -14.25
N ILE A 9 -4.73 26.64 -13.10
CA ILE A 9 -5.34 26.25 -11.82
C ILE A 9 -6.86 26.43 -11.87
N THR A 10 -7.35 27.58 -12.36
CA THR A 10 -8.81 27.81 -12.50
C THR A 10 -9.45 26.80 -13.43
N ALA A 11 -8.85 26.52 -14.60
CA ALA A 11 -9.38 25.54 -15.54
C ALA A 11 -9.46 24.12 -14.95
N LEU A 12 -8.45 23.71 -14.18
CA LEU A 12 -8.45 22.41 -13.50
C LEU A 12 -9.49 22.33 -12.38
N GLN A 13 -9.73 23.43 -11.66
CA GLN A 13 -10.78 23.50 -10.63
C GLN A 13 -12.19 23.41 -11.24
N GLU A 14 -12.42 24.07 -12.37
CA GLU A 14 -13.70 23.99 -13.11
C GLU A 14 -13.93 22.57 -13.68
N GLU A 15 -12.87 21.92 -14.17
CA GLU A 15 -12.94 20.54 -14.64
C GLU A 15 -13.21 19.57 -13.48
N GLU A 16 -12.54 19.74 -12.33
CA GLU A 16 -12.80 18.97 -11.12
C GLU A 16 -14.26 19.10 -10.67
N GLU A 17 -14.79 20.33 -10.61
CA GLU A 17 -16.18 20.55 -10.23
C GLU A 17 -17.16 19.91 -11.21
N THR A 18 -16.88 19.99 -12.51
CA THR A 18 -17.68 19.35 -13.55
C THR A 18 -17.70 17.83 -13.41
N LEU A 19 -16.54 17.24 -13.16
CA LEU A 19 -16.40 15.80 -12.94
C LEU A 19 -17.11 15.36 -11.65
N LEU A 20 -17.02 16.13 -10.57
CA LEU A 20 -17.72 15.85 -9.31
C LEU A 20 -19.23 15.89 -9.48
N ARG A 21 -19.76 16.90 -10.19
CA ARG A 21 -21.20 16.98 -10.51
C ARG A 21 -21.65 15.79 -11.37
N ARG A 22 -20.86 15.43 -12.39
CA ARG A 22 -21.14 14.27 -13.25
C ARG A 22 -21.13 12.97 -12.45
N LYS A 23 -20.20 12.82 -11.51
CA LYS A 23 -20.13 11.67 -10.61
C LYS A 23 -21.40 11.58 -9.74
N SER A 24 -21.80 12.66 -9.10
CA SER A 24 -23.02 12.70 -8.28
C SER A 24 -24.25 12.26 -9.07
N LYS A 25 -24.40 12.76 -10.30
CA LYS A 25 -25.52 12.38 -11.17
C LYS A 25 -25.52 10.90 -11.56
N LEU A 26 -24.34 10.33 -11.83
CA LEU A 26 -24.21 8.90 -12.13
C LEU A 26 -24.52 8.04 -10.89
N ASP A 27 -24.13 8.49 -9.70
CA ASP A 27 -24.43 7.81 -8.44
C ASP A 27 -25.94 7.82 -8.14
N GLU A 28 -26.63 8.94 -8.40
CA GLU A 28 -28.08 9.04 -8.33
C GLU A 28 -28.77 8.07 -9.31
N GLN A 29 -28.36 8.07 -10.59
CA GLN A 29 -28.89 7.14 -11.59
C GLN A 29 -28.65 5.68 -11.22
N ALA A 30 -27.47 5.35 -10.68
CA ALA A 30 -27.17 4.01 -10.19
C ALA A 30 -28.10 3.60 -9.04
N SER A 31 -28.37 4.51 -8.10
CA SER A 31 -29.29 4.29 -6.98
C SER A 31 -30.73 4.04 -7.46
N GLU A 32 -31.21 4.82 -8.45
CA GLU A 32 -32.53 4.64 -9.05
C GLU A 32 -32.67 3.26 -9.73
N ILE A 33 -31.66 2.86 -10.50
CA ILE A 33 -31.63 1.55 -11.17
C ILE A 33 -31.61 0.43 -10.12
N ASP A 34 -30.82 0.56 -9.05
CA ASP A 34 -30.78 -0.42 -7.97
C ASP A 34 -32.14 -0.54 -7.25
N ALA A 35 -32.83 0.58 -7.04
CA ALA A 35 -34.18 0.59 -6.48
C ALA A 35 -35.20 -0.08 -7.43
N ALA A 36 -35.12 0.19 -8.74
CA ALA A 36 -35.95 -0.49 -9.73
C ALA A 36 -35.69 -2.00 -9.76
N LEU A 37 -34.43 -2.42 -9.74
CA LEU A 37 -34.05 -3.83 -9.67
C LEU A 37 -34.58 -4.51 -8.41
N LYS A 38 -34.51 -3.84 -7.24
CA LYS A 38 -35.10 -4.39 -6.01
C LYS A 38 -36.61 -4.63 -6.15
N ARG A 39 -37.34 -3.67 -6.73
CA ARG A 39 -38.78 -3.82 -6.99
C ARG A 39 -39.08 -4.99 -7.92
N VAL A 40 -38.36 -5.09 -9.04
CA VAL A 40 -38.52 -6.19 -10.01
C VAL A 40 -38.21 -7.54 -9.36
N ARG A 41 -37.11 -7.64 -8.59
CA ARG A 41 -36.75 -8.87 -7.88
C ARG A 41 -37.79 -9.27 -6.83
N ALA A 42 -38.35 -8.30 -6.10
CA ALA A 42 -39.42 -8.56 -5.15
C ALA A 42 -40.68 -9.09 -5.85
N ALA A 43 -41.06 -8.49 -6.98
CA ALA A 43 -42.19 -8.97 -7.79
C ALA A 43 -41.96 -10.38 -8.35
N LEU A 44 -40.76 -10.67 -8.89
CA LEU A 44 -40.41 -12.01 -9.36
C LEU A 44 -40.44 -13.06 -8.24
N THR A 45 -39.99 -12.69 -7.04
CA THR A 45 -40.04 -13.56 -5.85
C THR A 45 -41.49 -13.84 -5.44
N ALA A 46 -42.36 -12.82 -5.46
CA ALA A 46 -43.79 -12.98 -5.16
C ALA A 46 -44.51 -13.89 -6.18
N LEU A 47 -44.03 -13.94 -7.42
CA LEU A 47 -44.52 -14.84 -8.47
C LEU A 47 -43.89 -16.25 -8.41
N GLY A 48 -43.07 -16.55 -7.41
CA GLY A 48 -42.40 -17.85 -7.24
C GLY A 48 -41.25 -18.10 -8.22
N VAL A 49 -40.81 -17.09 -8.96
CA VAL A 49 -39.67 -17.21 -9.88
C VAL A 49 -38.37 -17.10 -9.10
N ARG A 50 -37.50 -18.10 -9.24
CA ARG A 50 -36.19 -18.12 -8.59
C ARG A 50 -35.32 -17.02 -9.21
N VAL A 51 -35.15 -15.92 -8.48
CA VAL A 51 -34.36 -14.77 -8.92
C VAL A 51 -32.87 -15.12 -8.89
N ALA A 52 -32.14 -14.80 -9.95
CA ALA A 52 -30.68 -14.90 -9.97
C ALA A 52 -30.10 -14.11 -8.79
N ALA A 53 -29.26 -14.76 -7.98
CA ALA A 53 -28.57 -14.11 -6.87
C ALA A 53 -27.90 -12.83 -7.38
N LYS A 54 -28.05 -11.72 -6.64
CA LYS A 54 -27.34 -10.47 -6.94
C LYS A 54 -25.87 -10.87 -7.16
N PRO A 55 -25.26 -10.66 -8.35
CA PRO A 55 -23.82 -10.79 -8.45
C PRO A 55 -23.29 -9.82 -7.41
N SER A 56 -22.55 -10.33 -6.43
CA SER A 56 -22.08 -9.55 -5.29
C SER A 56 -21.42 -8.29 -5.83
N GLY A 57 -22.18 -7.20 -5.82
CA GLY A 57 -21.78 -5.96 -6.45
C GLY A 57 -20.49 -5.51 -5.80
N LYS A 58 -19.47 -5.29 -6.64
CA LYS A 58 -18.20 -4.65 -6.33
C LYS A 58 -18.30 -3.82 -5.04
N LYS A 59 -17.61 -4.29 -3.99
CA LYS A 59 -17.16 -3.42 -2.90
C LYS A 59 -16.58 -2.17 -3.55
N GLY A 60 -17.14 -1.00 -3.22
CA GLY A 60 -16.68 0.28 -3.77
C GLY A 60 -15.15 0.34 -3.71
N SER A 61 -14.52 0.74 -4.83
CA SER A 61 -13.07 0.77 -5.08
C SER A 61 -12.26 0.41 -3.85
N SER A 62 -12.17 -0.89 -3.53
CA SER A 62 -11.40 -1.30 -2.37
C SER A 62 -9.98 -0.93 -2.72
N LYS A 63 -9.41 0.03 -1.99
CA LYS A 63 -8.00 0.40 -2.13
C LYS A 63 -7.20 -0.90 -2.24
N PRO A 64 -6.27 -1.03 -3.20
CA PRO A 64 -5.54 -2.26 -3.38
C PRO A 64 -4.85 -2.65 -2.07
N SER A 65 -4.82 -3.94 -1.77
CA SER A 65 -3.98 -4.44 -0.68
C SER A 65 -2.52 -4.14 -1.04
N PRO A 66 -1.68 -3.69 -0.09
CA PRO A 66 -0.27 -3.51 -0.34
C PRO A 66 0.39 -4.88 -0.55
N ASP A 67 1.25 -4.97 -1.56
CA ASP A 67 2.11 -6.13 -1.78
C ASP A 67 3.33 -6.07 -0.86
N LYS A 68 3.99 -7.23 -0.68
CA LYS A 68 5.14 -7.37 0.22
C LYS A 68 6.27 -6.38 -0.08
N VAL A 69 6.55 -6.11 -1.36
CA VAL A 69 7.59 -5.17 -1.80
C VAL A 69 7.27 -3.74 -1.34
N VAL A 70 6.02 -3.30 -1.51
CA VAL A 70 5.57 -1.95 -1.12
C VAL A 70 5.67 -1.77 0.41
N VAL A 71 5.31 -2.82 1.16
CA VAL A 71 5.46 -2.81 2.62
C VAL A 71 6.94 -2.78 3.01
N ARG A 72 7.82 -3.52 2.34
CA ARG A 72 9.27 -3.49 2.57
C ARG A 72 9.84 -2.09 2.38
N GLU A 73 9.52 -1.44 1.26
CA GLU A 73 9.98 -0.08 0.99
C GLU A 73 9.53 0.91 2.08
N ALA A 74 8.28 0.81 2.54
CA ALA A 74 7.76 1.66 3.61
C ALA A 74 8.43 1.38 4.96
N VAL A 75 8.71 0.11 5.28
CA VAL A 75 9.45 -0.28 6.49
C VAL A 75 10.88 0.24 6.44
N MET A 76 11.58 0.09 5.32
CA MET A 76 12.93 0.62 5.14
C MET A 76 12.95 2.14 5.27
N ALA A 77 12.00 2.84 4.64
CA ALA A 77 11.88 4.29 4.75
C ALA A 77 11.63 4.75 6.20
N ALA A 78 10.79 4.03 6.95
CA ALA A 78 10.53 4.34 8.36
C ALA A 78 11.77 4.12 9.24
N LEU A 79 12.51 3.03 9.01
CA LEU A 79 13.68 2.66 9.82
C LEU A 79 14.99 3.36 9.40
N GLN A 80 15.01 4.03 8.23
CA GLN A 80 16.11 4.91 7.84
C GLN A 80 16.18 6.18 8.70
N VAL A 81 15.05 6.65 9.21
CA VAL A 81 14.95 7.90 9.98
C VAL A 81 15.25 7.67 11.45
N GLU A 82 14.63 6.65 12.04
CA GLU A 82 14.76 6.35 13.47
C GLU A 82 14.47 4.87 13.76
N THR A 83 15.03 4.34 14.85
CA THR A 83 14.64 3.03 15.38
C THR A 83 13.24 3.12 15.99
N LEU A 84 12.29 2.36 15.44
CA LEU A 84 10.90 2.38 15.87
C LEU A 84 10.50 1.08 16.57
N GLY A 85 9.78 1.20 17.68
CA GLY A 85 9.10 0.07 18.32
C GLY A 85 8.00 -0.52 17.43
N ALA A 86 7.59 -1.76 17.68
CA ALA A 86 6.66 -2.50 16.81
C ALA A 86 5.35 -1.75 16.49
N ASP A 87 4.72 -1.14 17.49
CA ASP A 87 3.47 -0.40 17.31
C ASP A 87 3.66 0.92 16.57
N ALA A 88 4.76 1.64 16.85
CA ALA A 88 5.11 2.89 16.19
C ALA A 88 5.47 2.66 14.72
N LEU A 89 6.26 1.61 14.44
CA LEU A 89 6.63 1.20 13.09
C LEU A 89 5.39 0.84 12.27
N ARG A 90 4.47 0.08 12.86
CA ARG A 90 3.20 -0.27 12.21
C ARG A 90 2.38 0.97 11.87
N ALA A 91 2.25 1.91 12.80
CA ALA A 91 1.49 3.14 12.57
C ALA A 91 2.10 3.99 11.45
N GLU A 92 3.43 4.09 11.41
CA GLU A 92 4.14 4.86 10.38
C GLU A 92 4.04 4.21 8.99
N VAL A 93 4.22 2.89 8.92
CA VAL A 93 4.04 2.14 7.66
C VAL A 93 2.58 2.24 7.17
N GLU A 94 1.60 2.13 8.08
CA GLU A 94 0.17 2.29 7.74
C GLU A 94 -0.13 3.68 7.19
N ARG A 95 0.46 4.73 7.77
CA ARG A 95 0.34 6.11 7.30
C ARG A 95 0.87 6.25 5.88
N GLN A 96 2.12 5.84 5.64
CA GLN A 96 2.76 5.93 4.32
C GLN A 96 1.98 5.16 3.25
N LEU A 97 1.46 3.97 3.56
CA LEU A 97 0.70 3.17 2.61
C LEU A 97 -0.68 3.77 2.32
N THR A 98 -1.34 4.34 3.34
CA THR A 98 -2.64 5.01 3.17
C THR A 98 -2.51 6.25 2.30
N ASP A 99 -1.43 7.02 2.48
CA ASP A 99 -1.11 8.22 1.69
C ASP A 99 -0.82 7.85 0.22
N ARG A 100 -0.17 6.71 -0.01
CA ARG A 100 0.04 6.13 -1.36
C ARG A 100 -1.21 5.48 -1.96
N GLY A 101 -2.35 5.49 -1.26
CA GLY A 101 -3.62 4.98 -1.77
C GLY A 101 -3.88 3.48 -1.55
N TYR A 102 -3.07 2.80 -0.75
CA TYR A 102 -3.29 1.39 -0.40
C TYR A 102 -4.27 1.20 0.76
N SER A 103 -4.81 -0.01 0.87
CA SER A 103 -5.67 -0.43 1.97
C SER A 103 -4.85 -0.90 3.19
N ARG A 104 -5.48 -0.84 4.36
CA ARG A 104 -4.97 -1.44 5.60
C ARG A 104 -5.17 -2.96 5.64
N MET A 105 -6.05 -3.47 4.78
CA MET A 105 -6.32 -4.90 4.64
C MET A 105 -5.05 -5.63 4.22
N GLY A 106 -4.65 -6.66 4.97
CA GLY A 106 -3.48 -7.47 4.67
C GLY A 106 -2.15 -6.90 5.17
N LEU A 107 -2.10 -5.64 5.64
CA LEU A 107 -0.87 -5.01 6.12
C LEU A 107 -0.20 -5.80 7.25
N SER A 108 -0.95 -6.27 8.25
CA SER A 108 -0.35 -6.99 9.39
C SER A 108 0.34 -8.28 8.99
N LEU A 109 -0.19 -8.97 7.98
CA LEU A 109 0.42 -10.20 7.48
C LEU A 109 1.71 -9.87 6.73
N ARG A 110 1.64 -8.92 5.79
CA ARG A 110 2.80 -8.49 5.00
C ARG A 110 3.91 -7.87 5.85
N LEU A 111 3.55 -7.10 6.87
CA LEU A 111 4.50 -6.51 7.81
C LEU A 111 5.27 -7.60 8.57
N LYS A 112 4.58 -8.65 9.05
CA LYS A 112 5.26 -9.80 9.69
C LYS A 112 6.16 -10.55 8.70
N GLU A 113 5.72 -10.74 7.46
CA GLU A 113 6.53 -11.38 6.42
C GLU A 113 7.79 -10.59 6.07
N VAL A 114 7.73 -9.26 6.14
CA VAL A 114 8.88 -8.37 5.89
C VAL A 114 9.81 -8.34 7.10
N LEU A 115 9.28 -8.15 8.31
CA LEU A 115 10.08 -8.10 9.54
C LEU A 115 10.74 -9.45 9.90
N GLY A 116 10.28 -10.56 9.30
CA GLY A 116 10.92 -11.86 9.41
C GLY A 116 12.06 -12.09 8.41
N GLU A 117 12.40 -11.12 7.56
CA GLU A 117 13.54 -11.21 6.64
C GLU A 117 14.84 -10.86 7.38
N GLU A 118 15.96 -11.46 6.96
CA GLU A 118 17.29 -11.26 7.57
C GLU A 118 17.76 -9.80 7.58
N GLU A 119 17.18 -8.97 6.71
CA GLU A 119 17.47 -7.53 6.61
C GLU A 119 16.94 -6.70 7.79
N PHE A 120 16.04 -7.26 8.62
CA PHE A 120 15.46 -6.57 9.78
C PHE A 120 15.80 -7.32 11.06
N THR A 121 16.38 -6.62 12.03
CA THR A 121 16.71 -7.18 13.34
C THR A 121 15.86 -6.53 14.43
N GLU A 122 15.34 -7.33 15.35
CA GLU A 122 14.66 -6.85 16.56
C GLU A 122 15.68 -6.54 17.66
N SER A 123 15.64 -5.34 18.20
CA SER A 123 16.47 -4.85 19.30
C SER A 123 15.61 -4.45 20.50
N ALA A 124 16.23 -4.29 21.67
CA ALA A 124 15.55 -3.86 22.89
C ALA A 124 14.81 -2.51 22.76
N ARG A 125 15.16 -1.69 21.76
CA ARG A 125 14.53 -0.39 21.46
C ARG A 125 13.51 -0.43 20.32
N GLY A 126 13.43 -1.54 19.56
CA GLY A 126 12.59 -1.65 18.36
C GLY A 126 13.30 -2.34 17.20
N TYR A 127 12.78 -2.19 16.00
CA TYR A 127 13.36 -2.79 14.79
C TYR A 127 14.44 -1.89 14.16
N LEU A 128 15.47 -2.51 13.59
CA LEU A 128 16.57 -1.84 12.89
C LEU A 128 16.98 -2.59 11.62
N LEU A 129 17.58 -1.88 10.67
CA LEU A 129 18.12 -2.45 9.44
C LEU A 129 19.46 -3.14 9.72
N SER A 130 19.56 -4.43 9.39
CA SER A 130 20.75 -5.26 9.62
C SER A 130 22.00 -4.75 8.88
N SER A 131 21.82 -4.00 7.79
CA SER A 131 22.90 -3.36 7.00
C SER A 131 23.64 -2.23 7.74
N SER A 132 23.20 -1.85 8.94
CA SER A 132 23.95 -0.93 9.82
C SER A 132 25.10 -1.62 10.58
N GLN A 133 25.28 -2.95 10.46
CA GLN A 133 26.39 -3.67 11.10
C GLN A 133 27.68 -3.79 10.28
N ASP A 134 27.68 -3.50 8.97
CA ASP A 134 28.87 -3.68 8.12
C ASP A 134 29.73 -2.43 7.90
N ALA A 135 29.40 -1.29 8.54
CA ALA A 135 30.25 -0.10 8.47
C ALA A 135 31.34 -0.04 9.57
N ASN A 136 31.41 -1.00 10.49
CA ASN A 136 32.40 -0.97 11.57
C ASN A 136 32.99 -2.34 11.97
N SER A 137 33.17 -3.26 11.01
CA SER A 137 34.12 -4.37 11.15
C SER A 137 35.35 -4.08 10.30
N SER A 138 36.28 -3.34 10.91
CA SER A 138 37.63 -3.17 10.39
C SER A 138 38.37 -4.51 10.33
N LYS A 139 39.04 -4.75 9.19
CA LYS A 139 40.25 -5.56 9.00
C LYS A 139 40.18 -7.06 9.31
N ALA A 140 40.12 -7.87 8.25
CA ALA A 140 41.05 -8.97 8.04
C ALA A 140 41.06 -9.36 6.56
N THR A 141 41.98 -8.80 5.79
CA THR A 141 42.36 -9.30 4.47
C THR A 141 43.12 -10.62 4.68
N PRO A 142 42.69 -11.78 4.17
CA PRO A 142 43.63 -12.88 3.98
C PRO A 142 44.41 -12.58 2.70
N VAL A 143 45.61 -12.03 2.87
CA VAL A 143 46.64 -12.08 1.83
C VAL A 143 47.02 -13.55 1.70
N PHE A 144 46.58 -14.21 0.64
CA PHE A 144 47.15 -15.50 0.25
C PHE A 144 48.55 -15.21 -0.31
N GLU A 145 49.54 -15.46 0.52
CA GLU A 145 50.96 -15.40 0.18
C GLU A 145 51.30 -16.61 -0.69
N GLU A 146 51.76 -16.34 -1.92
CA GLU A 146 52.41 -17.33 -2.78
C GLU A 146 53.62 -17.91 -2.05
N VAL A 147 53.65 -19.24 -1.88
CA VAL A 147 54.89 -19.95 -1.57
C VAL A 147 55.15 -20.92 -2.72
N SER A 148 55.98 -20.45 -3.66
CA SER A 148 56.75 -21.30 -4.57
C SER A 148 57.63 -22.23 -3.74
N VAL A 149 57.40 -23.52 -3.83
CA VAL A 149 58.30 -24.55 -3.29
C VAL A 149 59.09 -25.12 -4.46
N GLU A 150 60.29 -24.59 -4.67
CA GLU A 150 61.39 -25.33 -5.32
C GLU A 150 61.94 -26.33 -4.30
N ILE A 151 61.85 -27.63 -4.60
CA ILE A 151 62.73 -28.63 -4.00
C ILE A 151 63.21 -29.58 -5.10
N SER A 152 64.50 -29.40 -5.41
CA SER A 152 65.56 -30.33 -5.85
C SER A 152 65.24 -31.47 -6.82
#